data_AF-A0A7C1W9W5-F1
#
_entry.id   AF-A0A7C1W9W5-F1
#
_cell.length_a   1.000
_cell.length_b   1.000
_cell.length_c   1.000
_cell.angle_alpha   90.00
_cell.angle_beta   90.00
_cell.angle_gamma   90.00
#
_symmetry.space_group_name_H-M   'P 1'
#
loop_
_entity.id
_entity.type
_entity.pdbx_description
1 polymer ?
#
loop_
_entity_poly.entity_id
_entity_poly.type
_entity_poly.pdbx_seq_one_letter_code
_entity_poly.pdbx_strand_id
1 'polypeptide(L)'
;LNLTNITWNEDSGLPTQNIFDIQKTKEGFIWLATDEGLIRFDGTNFKVFNRENVPLFTRKFVTHLFVDNENNIWLSDGILGLFKFSNKKFSKVIFNNFKKDFRDISGIKKINDKLYISSRSMGLLIINGNKYTLIDTSYGLKSDRVNRFYISGDSVFISVLGDGIYLLYKNKLIKPEFNKYLSSRFINVI
;
A
#
# COMPACT_ATOMS: atom_id res chain seq x y z
N LEU A 1 -28.99 -14.58 12.94
CA LEU A 1 -28.42 -14.16 11.64
C LEU A 1 -27.99 -15.42 10.89
N ASN A 2 -28.78 -15.89 9.94
CA ASN A 2 -28.36 -16.95 9.04
C ASN A 2 -27.37 -16.35 8.05
N LEU A 3 -26.08 -16.54 8.30
CA LEU A 3 -25.04 -16.21 7.32
C LEU A 3 -25.08 -17.30 6.25
N THR A 4 -25.59 -16.97 5.07
CA THR A 4 -25.38 -17.79 3.87
C THR A 4 -23.94 -17.60 3.43
N ASN A 5 -23.16 -18.68 3.42
CA ASN A 5 -21.81 -18.66 2.89
C ASN A 5 -21.89 -18.55 1.36
N ILE A 6 -21.36 -17.46 0.82
CA ILE A 6 -21.19 -17.26 -0.61
C ILE A 6 -19.70 -17.39 -0.90
N THR A 7 -19.34 -18.30 -1.82
CA THR A 7 -17.96 -18.50 -2.28
C THR A 7 -17.86 -17.99 -3.72
N TRP A 8 -16.85 -17.16 -3.99
CA TRP A 8 -16.48 -16.77 -5.35
C TRP A 8 -15.13 -17.40 -5.71
N ASN A 9 -15.12 -18.16 -6.80
CA ASN A 9 -13.95 -18.86 -7.35
C ASN A 9 -13.98 -18.78 -8.89
N GLU A 10 -13.13 -19.55 -9.57
CA GLU A 10 -13.10 -19.64 -11.03
C GLU A 10 -14.45 -20.04 -11.63
N ASP A 11 -15.17 -20.98 -11.02
CA ASP A 11 -16.51 -21.39 -11.46
C ASP A 11 -17.53 -20.23 -11.35
N SER A 12 -17.27 -19.27 -10.47
CA SER A 12 -18.08 -18.06 -10.27
C SER A 12 -17.61 -16.87 -11.11
N GLY A 13 -16.61 -17.05 -11.98
CA GLY A 13 -16.05 -16.02 -12.84
C GLY A 13 -14.93 -15.18 -12.23
N LEU A 14 -14.42 -15.52 -11.04
CA LEU A 14 -13.20 -14.92 -10.48
C LEU A 14 -11.97 -15.60 -11.14
N PRO A 15 -11.18 -14.91 -11.97
CA PRO A 15 -10.15 -15.54 -12.81
C PRO A 15 -8.94 -16.12 -12.06
N THR A 16 -8.78 -15.86 -10.76
CA THR A 16 -7.64 -16.35 -9.96
C THR A 16 -7.99 -16.41 -8.48
N GLN A 17 -7.36 -17.34 -7.76
CA GLN A 17 -7.50 -17.51 -6.32
C GLN A 17 -6.42 -16.75 -5.53
N ASN A 18 -5.40 -16.23 -6.21
CA ASN A 18 -4.29 -15.52 -5.58
C ASN A 18 -4.61 -14.03 -5.44
N ILE A 19 -5.23 -13.67 -4.30
CA ILE A 19 -5.57 -12.29 -3.95
C ILE A 19 -4.56 -11.76 -2.93
N PHE A 20 -3.89 -10.67 -3.27
CA PHE A 20 -2.86 -10.04 -2.43
C PHE A 20 -3.40 -8.88 -1.59
N ASP A 21 -4.40 -8.15 -2.10
CA ASP A 21 -5.00 -7.01 -1.40
C ASP A 21 -6.44 -6.77 -1.87
N ILE A 22 -7.25 -6.18 -1.00
CA ILE A 22 -8.68 -5.92 -1.22
C ILE A 22 -9.01 -4.51 -0.73
N GLN A 23 -9.64 -3.72 -1.61
CA GLN A 23 -10.12 -2.39 -1.27
C GLN A 23 -11.54 -2.17 -1.77
N LYS A 24 -12.28 -1.28 -1.11
CA LYS A 24 -13.63 -0.89 -1.52
C LYS A 24 -13.65 0.59 -1.90
N THR A 25 -14.24 0.93 -3.05
CA THR A 25 -14.49 2.34 -3.39
C THR A 25 -15.81 2.82 -2.81
N LYS A 26 -15.99 4.14 -2.74
CA LYS A 26 -17.20 4.78 -2.20
C LYS A 26 -18.48 4.39 -2.94
N GLU A 27 -18.40 4.07 -4.23
CA GLU A 27 -19.54 3.60 -5.03
C GLU A 27 -19.92 2.14 -4.73
N GLY A 28 -19.12 1.42 -3.93
CA GLY A 28 -19.40 0.05 -3.53
C GLY A 28 -18.63 -1.02 -4.30
N PHE A 29 -17.85 -0.65 -5.33
CA PHE A 29 -17.01 -1.62 -6.04
C PHE A 29 -15.93 -2.18 -5.13
N ILE A 30 -15.72 -3.49 -5.21
CA ILE A 30 -14.58 -4.18 -4.59
C ILE A 30 -13.48 -4.29 -5.62
N TRP A 31 -12.26 -3.98 -5.22
CA TRP A 31 -11.07 -4.04 -6.05
C TRP A 31 -10.09 -5.04 -5.43
N LEU A 32 -9.60 -5.95 -6.25
CA LEU A 32 -8.73 -7.05 -5.86
C LEU A 32 -7.39 -6.91 -6.59
N ALA A 33 -6.31 -6.91 -5.82
CA ALA A 33 -4.95 -7.03 -6.32
C ALA A 33 -4.65 -8.51 -6.48
N THR A 34 -4.31 -8.97 -7.68
CA THR A 34 -4.09 -10.40 -7.95
C THR A 34 -2.84 -10.65 -8.79
N ASP A 35 -2.50 -11.91 -8.99
CA ASP A 35 -1.43 -12.33 -9.89
C ASP A 35 -1.77 -12.21 -11.39
N GLU A 36 -3.06 -12.05 -11.71
CA GLU A 36 -3.60 -11.82 -13.06
C GLU A 36 -4.03 -10.36 -13.32
N GLY A 37 -3.74 -9.47 -12.37
CA GLY A 37 -3.85 -8.02 -12.54
C GLY A 37 -4.72 -7.38 -11.47
N LEU A 38 -5.46 -6.35 -11.87
CA LEU A 38 -6.43 -5.70 -11.01
C LEU A 38 -7.83 -6.16 -11.41
N ILE A 39 -8.62 -6.62 -10.45
CA ILE A 39 -10.00 -7.05 -10.69
C ILE A 39 -10.94 -6.09 -9.99
N ARG A 40 -11.99 -5.64 -10.68
CA ARG A 40 -13.11 -4.92 -10.09
C ARG A 40 -14.34 -5.81 -10.05
N PHE A 41 -14.95 -5.92 -8.88
CA PHE A 41 -16.18 -6.65 -8.66
C PHE A 41 -17.31 -5.67 -8.29
N ASP A 42 -18.46 -5.81 -8.96
CA ASP A 42 -19.64 -4.96 -8.75
C ASP A 42 -20.73 -5.61 -7.87
N GLY A 43 -20.48 -6.81 -7.35
CA GLY A 43 -21.45 -7.64 -6.63
C GLY A 43 -22.00 -8.78 -7.46
N THR A 44 -21.81 -8.76 -8.79
CA THR A 44 -22.27 -9.81 -9.71
C THR A 44 -21.20 -10.19 -10.73
N ASN A 45 -20.49 -9.23 -11.30
CA ASN A 45 -19.53 -9.42 -12.37
C ASN A 45 -18.13 -8.99 -11.97
N PHE A 46 -17.13 -9.75 -12.44
CA PHE A 46 -15.72 -9.40 -12.35
C PHE A 46 -15.25 -8.75 -13.65
N LYS A 47 -14.51 -7.64 -13.54
CA LYS A 47 -13.83 -6.99 -14.66
C LYS A 47 -12.34 -6.96 -14.41
N VAL A 48 -11.57 -7.53 -15.33
CA VAL A 48 -10.10 -7.63 -15.25
C VAL A 48 -9.44 -6.45 -15.95
N PHE A 49 -8.42 -5.89 -15.31
CA PHE A 49 -7.52 -4.88 -15.83
C PHE A 49 -6.09 -5.40 -15.73
N ASN A 50 -5.46 -5.69 -16.88
CA ASN A 50 -4.14 -6.30 -16.96
C ASN A 50 -3.36 -5.70 -18.15
N ARG A 51 -2.16 -6.20 -18.42
CA ARG A 51 -1.30 -5.73 -19.52
C ARG A 51 -1.91 -5.86 -20.92
N GLU A 52 -2.93 -6.70 -21.10
CA GLU A 52 -3.56 -6.95 -22.40
C GLU A 52 -4.59 -5.86 -22.72
N ASN A 53 -5.18 -5.23 -21.70
CA ASN A 53 -6.23 -4.22 -21.86
C ASN A 53 -5.91 -2.87 -21.22
N VAL A 54 -4.83 -2.77 -20.46
CA VAL A 54 -4.27 -1.52 -19.93
C VAL A 54 -2.81 -1.41 -20.39
N PRO A 55 -2.51 -0.68 -21.47
CA PRO A 55 -1.16 -0.58 -22.04
C PRO A 55 -0.07 -0.07 -21.07
N LEU A 56 -0.47 0.64 -20.02
CA LEU A 56 0.44 1.11 -18.96
C LEU A 56 0.91 -0.02 -18.04
N PHE A 57 0.18 -1.12 -17.96
CA PHE A 57 0.55 -2.26 -17.13
C PHE A 57 1.53 -3.13 -17.91
N THR A 58 2.77 -3.18 -17.43
CA THR A 58 3.83 -3.99 -18.07
C THR A 58 3.98 -5.36 -17.42
N ARG A 59 3.35 -5.57 -16.26
CA ARG A 59 3.38 -6.80 -15.47
C ARG A 59 2.00 -7.41 -15.37
N LYS A 60 1.98 -8.69 -15.00
CA LYS A 60 0.74 -9.45 -14.79
C LYS A 60 0.13 -9.19 -13.42
N PHE A 61 0.93 -9.00 -12.38
CA PHE A 61 0.45 -8.93 -11.01
C PHE A 61 0.30 -7.49 -10.50
N VAL A 62 -0.70 -7.28 -9.64
CA VAL A 62 -0.88 -6.09 -8.81
C VAL A 62 -0.84 -6.55 -7.36
N THR A 63 -0.02 -5.93 -6.53
CA THR A 63 0.28 -6.49 -5.19
C THR A 63 -0.32 -5.69 -4.04
N HIS A 64 -0.58 -4.40 -4.23
CA HIS A 64 -1.11 -3.52 -3.19
C HIS A 64 -2.07 -2.50 -3.79
N LEU A 65 -3.09 -2.17 -3.01
CA LEU A 65 -4.10 -1.19 -3.34
C LEU A 65 -4.31 -0.23 -2.18
N PHE A 66 -4.66 1.00 -2.52
CA PHE A 66 -5.15 1.96 -1.54
C PHE A 66 -6.19 2.87 -2.19
N VAL A 67 -7.39 2.91 -1.61
CA VAL A 67 -8.42 3.87 -2.01
C VAL A 67 -8.30 5.10 -1.12
N ASP A 68 -8.07 6.26 -1.73
CA ASP A 68 -7.96 7.53 -1.00
C ASP A 68 -9.33 8.21 -0.75
N ASN A 69 -9.32 9.31 0.01
CA ASN A 69 -10.52 10.06 0.34
C ASN A 69 -11.17 10.75 -0.86
N GLU A 70 -10.47 10.92 -1.97
CA GLU A 70 -11.02 11.42 -3.24
C GLU A 70 -11.53 10.27 -4.11
N ASN A 71 -11.52 9.04 -3.57
CA ASN A 71 -11.93 7.81 -4.24
C ASN A 71 -11.03 7.42 -5.42
N ASN A 72 -9.78 7.88 -5.43
CA ASN A 72 -8.77 7.39 -6.34
C ASN A 72 -8.21 6.06 -5.83
N ILE A 73 -7.83 5.19 -6.76
CA ILE A 73 -7.16 3.92 -6.42
C ILE A 73 -5.69 4.06 -6.75
N TRP A 74 -4.87 3.96 -5.73
CA TRP A 74 -3.42 3.85 -5.85
C TRP A 74 -3.06 2.38 -5.88
N LEU A 75 -2.16 1.98 -6.77
CA LEU A 75 -1.78 0.59 -6.93
C LEU A 75 -0.32 0.44 -7.33
N SER A 76 0.25 -0.73 -7.03
CA SER A 76 1.59 -1.10 -7.48
C SER A 76 1.59 -2.37 -8.30
N ASP A 77 2.33 -2.38 -9.41
CA ASP A 77 2.58 -3.57 -10.24
C ASP A 77 3.71 -4.48 -9.69
N GLY A 78 4.03 -4.28 -8.41
CA GLY A 78 5.01 -5.01 -7.61
C GLY A 78 6.49 -4.76 -7.92
N ILE A 79 6.89 -4.24 -9.08
CA ILE A 79 8.33 -4.02 -9.37
C ILE A 79 8.66 -2.63 -9.94
N LEU A 80 7.84 -2.00 -10.78
CA LEU A 80 8.32 -0.84 -11.56
C LEU A 80 7.43 0.41 -11.49
N GLY A 81 6.33 0.37 -10.76
CA GLY A 81 5.47 1.54 -10.71
C GLY A 81 4.53 1.65 -9.55
N LEU A 82 4.30 2.92 -9.19
CA LEU A 82 3.08 3.39 -8.59
C LEU A 82 2.17 3.88 -9.72
N PHE A 83 0.93 3.42 -9.72
CA PHE A 83 -0.10 3.87 -10.65
C PHE A 83 -1.28 4.42 -9.86
N LYS A 84 -2.07 5.25 -10.54
CA LYS A 84 -3.31 5.82 -10.03
C LYS A 84 -4.43 5.56 -11.02
N PHE A 85 -5.55 5.06 -10.53
CA PHE A 85 -6.83 5.05 -11.23
C PHE A 85 -7.69 6.19 -10.70
N SER A 86 -8.00 7.15 -11.58
CA SER A 86 -8.77 8.35 -11.27
C SER A 86 -9.62 8.69 -12.49
N ASN A 87 -10.87 9.11 -12.30
CA ASN A 87 -11.76 9.50 -13.40
C ASN A 87 -11.82 8.46 -14.52
N LYS A 88 -11.92 7.17 -14.15
CA LYS A 88 -11.96 6.02 -15.06
C LYS A 88 -10.71 5.82 -15.93
N LYS A 89 -9.58 6.43 -15.58
CA LYS A 89 -8.31 6.34 -16.33
C LYS A 89 -7.16 5.92 -15.43
N PHE A 90 -6.28 5.08 -15.96
CA PHE A 90 -5.01 4.75 -15.33
C PHE A 90 -3.92 5.75 -15.75
N SER A 91 -3.05 6.11 -14.82
CA SER A 91 -1.86 6.90 -15.07
C SER A 91 -0.70 6.39 -14.22
N LYS A 92 0.52 6.36 -14.77
CA LYS A 92 1.74 6.14 -13.99
C LYS A 92 2.01 7.40 -13.16
N VAL A 93 2.31 7.22 -11.88
CA VAL A 93 2.68 8.34 -11.00
C VAL A 93 4.17 8.59 -11.14
N ILE A 94 4.53 9.83 -11.48
CA ILE A 94 5.92 10.28 -11.65
C ILE A 94 6.16 11.43 -10.68
N PHE A 95 7.26 11.37 -9.94
CA PHE A 95 7.71 12.46 -9.08
C PHE A 95 9.04 12.96 -9.60
N ASN A 96 9.04 14.13 -10.25
CA ASN A 96 10.21 14.66 -10.97
C ASN A 96 11.46 14.80 -10.08
N ASN A 97 11.26 15.09 -8.79
CA ASN A 97 12.35 15.25 -7.83
C ASN A 97 12.85 13.91 -7.24
N PHE A 98 12.22 12.79 -7.59
CA PHE A 98 12.57 11.47 -7.10
C PHE A 98 13.02 10.57 -8.27
N LYS A 99 14.34 10.35 -8.35
CA LYS A 99 14.96 9.66 -9.50
C LYS A 99 15.02 8.14 -9.37
N LYS A 100 14.62 7.56 -8.23
CA LYS A 100 14.60 6.11 -8.03
C LYS A 100 13.25 5.55 -8.48
N ASP A 101 13.28 4.37 -9.10
CA ASP A 101 12.05 3.64 -9.43
C ASP A 101 11.33 3.17 -8.17
N PHE A 102 10.00 3.16 -8.22
CA PHE A 102 9.15 2.57 -7.20
C PHE A 102 9.18 1.04 -7.31
N ARG A 103 10.16 0.42 -6.67
CA ARG A 103 10.33 -1.04 -6.68
C ARG A 103 9.79 -1.68 -5.40
N ASP A 104 9.19 -2.86 -5.52
CA ASP A 104 8.72 -3.69 -4.39
C ASP A 104 7.94 -2.88 -3.35
N ILE A 105 6.93 -2.13 -3.81
CA ILE A 105 6.01 -1.39 -2.93
C ILE A 105 5.31 -2.41 -2.04
N SER A 106 5.29 -2.11 -0.74
CA SER A 106 4.72 -2.94 0.33
C SER A 106 3.61 -2.24 1.11
N GLY A 107 3.32 -0.99 0.76
CA GLY A 107 2.28 -0.20 1.40
C GLY A 107 2.12 1.16 0.76
N ILE A 108 0.87 1.60 0.64
CA ILE A 108 0.50 2.91 0.10
C ILE A 108 -0.55 3.51 1.02
N LYS A 109 -0.40 4.79 1.40
CA LYS A 109 -1.42 5.52 2.15
C LYS A 109 -1.35 7.01 1.85
N LYS A 110 -2.48 7.64 1.59
CA LYS A 110 -2.60 9.10 1.50
C LYS A 110 -3.33 9.63 2.73
N ILE A 111 -2.77 10.66 3.37
CA ILE A 111 -3.41 11.39 4.46
C ILE A 111 -3.23 12.88 4.17
N ASN A 112 -4.34 13.59 3.99
CA ASN A 112 -4.35 14.96 3.46
C ASN A 112 -3.53 15.00 2.16
N ASP A 113 -2.54 15.90 2.05
CA ASP A 113 -1.67 16.03 0.88
C ASP A 113 -0.41 15.14 0.93
N LYS A 114 -0.25 14.35 2.00
CA LYS A 114 0.91 13.47 2.16
C LYS A 114 0.63 12.08 1.61
N LEU A 115 1.52 11.61 0.75
CA LEU A 115 1.52 10.24 0.25
C LEU A 115 2.69 9.48 0.86
N TYR A 116 2.37 8.36 1.50
CA TYR A 116 3.31 7.45 2.16
C TYR A 116 3.41 6.18 1.33
N ILE A 117 4.63 5.80 0.98
CA ILE A 117 4.91 4.63 0.15
C ILE A 117 6.04 3.86 0.82
N SER A 118 5.75 2.69 1.38
CA SER A 118 6.79 1.78 1.83
C SER A 118 7.23 0.84 0.71
N SER A 119 8.51 0.51 0.72
CA SER A 119 9.13 -0.40 -0.22
C SER A 119 10.07 -1.34 0.52
N ARG A 120 10.10 -2.61 0.10
CA ARG A 120 11.10 -3.57 0.61
C ARG A 120 12.48 -3.39 -0.01
N SER A 121 12.67 -2.38 -0.87
CA SER A 121 13.93 -2.11 -1.56
C SER A 121 14.47 -0.69 -1.34
N MET A 122 13.74 0.17 -0.61
CA MET A 122 14.05 1.60 -0.58
C MET A 122 13.70 2.32 0.73
N GLY A 123 13.01 1.67 1.67
CA GLY A 123 12.55 2.30 2.89
C GLY A 123 11.11 2.84 2.80
N LEU A 124 10.81 3.88 3.56
CA LEU A 124 9.53 4.60 3.53
C LEU A 124 9.73 5.97 2.89
N LEU A 125 9.09 6.20 1.74
CA LEU A 125 9.03 7.49 1.10
C LEU A 125 7.78 8.25 1.56
N ILE A 126 7.96 9.50 1.95
CA ILE A 126 6.88 10.42 2.34
C ILE A 126 6.94 11.61 1.38
N ILE A 127 5.89 11.80 0.59
CA ILE A 127 5.80 12.87 -0.41
C ILE A 127 4.80 13.91 0.06
N ASN A 128 5.13 15.18 -0.09
CA ASN A 128 4.23 16.31 0.17
C ASN A 128 4.44 17.37 -0.92
N GLY A 129 3.51 17.42 -1.88
CA GLY A 129 3.68 18.21 -3.11
C GLY A 129 4.96 17.81 -3.86
N ASN A 130 5.87 18.77 -4.07
CA ASN A 130 7.14 18.56 -4.76
C ASN A 130 8.30 18.13 -3.84
N LYS A 131 8.07 18.07 -2.53
CA LYS A 131 9.09 17.67 -1.54
C LYS A 131 8.90 16.22 -1.15
N TYR A 132 9.99 15.55 -0.79
CA TYR A 132 9.94 14.22 -0.23
C TYR A 132 10.88 14.07 0.97
N THR A 133 10.60 13.08 1.81
CA THR A 133 11.50 12.56 2.85
C THR A 133 11.60 11.06 2.64
N LEU A 134 12.82 10.55 2.57
CA LEU A 134 13.08 9.11 2.46
C LEU A 134 13.62 8.61 3.80
N ILE A 135 12.88 7.72 4.44
CA ILE A 135 13.28 7.04 5.67
C ILE A 135 13.89 5.69 5.26
N ASP A 136 15.20 5.68 5.09
CA ASP A 136 16.00 4.53 4.69
C ASP A 136 17.19 4.36 5.66
N THR A 137 18.19 3.56 5.28
CA THR A 137 19.42 3.37 6.04
C THR A 137 20.21 4.66 6.27
N SER A 138 20.16 5.61 5.35
CA SER A 138 20.78 6.93 5.53
C SER A 138 20.03 7.81 6.54
N TYR A 139 18.73 7.55 6.75
CA TYR A 139 17.92 8.19 7.79
C TYR A 139 18.08 7.53 9.17
N GLY A 140 18.70 6.33 9.23
CA GLY A 140 18.95 5.60 10.47
C GLY A 140 18.15 4.30 10.65
N LEU A 141 17.46 3.81 9.62
CA LEU A 141 16.99 2.42 9.65
C LEU A 141 18.19 1.47 9.57
N LYS A 142 18.09 0.28 10.17
CA LYS A 142 19.12 -0.75 9.96
C LYS A 142 19.05 -1.40 8.57
N SER A 143 17.91 -1.30 7.89
CA SER A 143 17.68 -1.86 6.56
C SER A 143 16.60 -1.08 5.82
N ASP A 144 16.74 -0.98 4.49
CA ASP A 144 15.75 -0.36 3.60
C ASP A 144 14.52 -1.26 3.36
N ARG A 145 14.50 -2.47 3.92
CA ARG A 145 13.43 -3.45 3.69
C ARG A 145 12.21 -3.17 4.57
N VAL A 146 11.44 -2.14 4.23
CA VAL A 146 10.20 -1.81 4.96
C VAL A 146 9.06 -2.70 4.45
N ASN A 147 8.46 -3.49 5.35
CA ASN A 147 7.39 -4.42 4.99
C ASN A 147 5.99 -3.81 5.13
N ARG A 148 5.78 -2.94 6.12
CA ARG A 148 4.52 -2.23 6.34
C ARG A 148 4.78 -0.99 7.18
N PHE A 149 3.85 -0.03 7.11
CA PHE A 149 3.78 1.06 8.07
C PHE A 149 2.35 1.24 8.57
N TYR A 150 2.22 1.91 9.71
CA TYR A 150 0.95 2.31 10.29
C TYR A 150 1.05 3.76 10.75
N ILE A 151 -0.01 4.54 10.53
CA ILE A 151 -0.04 5.96 10.91
C ILE A 151 -1.14 6.17 11.94
N SER A 152 -0.77 6.82 13.06
CA SER A 152 -1.67 7.28 14.11
C SER A 152 -1.30 8.71 14.49
N GLY A 153 -2.17 9.68 14.17
CA GLY A 153 -1.85 11.10 14.33
C GLY A 153 -0.54 11.48 13.63
N ASP A 154 0.39 12.05 14.38
CA ASP A 154 1.73 12.45 13.91
C ASP A 154 2.78 11.33 13.94
N SER A 155 2.39 10.13 14.42
CA SER A 155 3.27 8.99 14.56
C SER A 155 3.17 8.05 13.36
N VAL A 156 4.31 7.63 12.84
CA VAL A 156 4.41 6.57 11.83
C VAL A 156 5.21 5.41 12.41
N PHE A 157 4.55 4.27 12.59
CA PHE A 157 5.20 3.01 12.95
C PHE A 157 5.64 2.30 11.67
N ILE A 158 6.90 1.87 11.62
CA ILE A 158 7.54 1.33 10.42
C ILE A 158 8.10 -0.05 10.77
N SER A 159 7.64 -1.10 10.10
CA SER A 159 8.20 -2.44 10.28
C SER A 159 9.32 -2.68 9.26
N VAL A 160 10.50 -3.01 9.78
CA VAL A 160 11.72 -3.28 9.01
C VAL A 160 12.02 -4.78 9.10
N LEU A 161 12.08 -5.43 7.95
CA LEU A 161 12.32 -6.86 7.87
C LEU A 161 13.71 -7.21 8.45
N GLY A 162 13.73 -8.17 9.37
CA GLY A 162 14.95 -8.62 10.03
C GLY A 162 15.47 -7.70 11.14
N ASP A 163 14.74 -6.63 11.50
CA ASP A 163 15.21 -5.71 12.56
C ASP A 163 14.13 -5.22 13.55
N GLY A 164 12.85 -5.21 13.17
CA GLY A 164 11.74 -4.90 14.08
C GLY A 164 11.01 -3.61 13.72
N ILE A 165 10.47 -2.93 14.73
CA ILE A 165 9.61 -1.75 14.56
C ILE A 165 10.38 -0.47 14.92
N TYR A 166 10.23 0.54 14.07
CA TYR A 166 10.68 1.90 14.30
C TYR A 166 9.47 2.84 14.44
N LEU A 167 9.63 3.92 15.19
CA LEU A 167 8.69 5.02 15.30
C LEU A 167 9.31 6.27 14.69
N LEU A 168 8.66 6.85 13.69
CA LEU A 168 8.93 8.21 13.23
C LEU A 168 7.91 9.14 13.89
N TYR A 169 8.40 10.12 14.65
CA TYR A 169 7.57 11.16 15.27
C TYR A 169 8.29 12.50 15.17
N LYS A 170 7.62 13.53 14.63
CA LYS A 170 8.20 14.87 14.43
C LYS A 170 9.60 14.84 13.77
N ASN A 171 9.75 14.03 12.72
CA ASN A 171 11.01 13.81 11.98
C ASN A 171 12.15 13.21 12.80
N LYS A 172 11.86 12.63 13.97
CA LYS A 172 12.82 11.84 14.75
C LYS A 172 12.49 10.37 14.59
N LEU A 173 13.48 9.61 14.15
CA LEU A 173 13.39 8.16 14.05
C LEU A 173 13.86 7.55 15.37
N ILE A 174 13.03 6.71 15.96
CA ILE A 174 13.24 6.08 17.26
C ILE A 174 13.08 4.58 17.05
N LYS A 175 14.04 3.79 17.56
CA LYS A 175 13.86 2.34 17.69
C LYS A 175 13.43 2.06 19.13
N PRO A 176 12.15 1.73 19.40
CA PRO A 176 11.69 1.56 20.77
C PRO A 176 12.30 0.30 21.40
N GLU A 177 12.79 0.42 22.65
CA GLU A 177 13.20 -0.73 23.46
C GLU A 177 11.96 -1.37 24.11
N PHE A 178 11.26 -2.24 23.38
CA PHE A 178 10.03 -2.87 23.91
C PHE A 178 10.27 -3.76 25.14
N ASN A 179 11.50 -4.23 25.37
CA ASN A 179 11.87 -5.07 26.52
C ASN A 179 11.83 -4.33 27.88
N LYS A 180 11.70 -3.00 27.91
CA LYS A 180 11.55 -2.23 29.17
C LYS A 180 10.11 -1.94 29.58
N TYR A 181 9.12 -2.25 28.72
CA TYR A 181 7.75 -1.76 28.89
C TYR A 181 6.67 -2.86 28.94
N LEU A 182 7.08 -4.12 29.08
CA LEU A 182 6.17 -5.24 29.35
C LEU A 182 5.75 -5.34 30.84
N SER A 183 6.25 -4.47 31.72
CA SER A 183 5.68 -4.26 33.05
C SER A 183 4.56 -3.21 33.02
N SER A 184 3.34 -3.70 32.76
CA SER A 184 2.05 -3.25 33.32
C SER A 184 1.55 -1.80 33.23
N ARG A 185 2.17 -0.86 32.49
CA ARG A 185 1.74 0.57 32.55
C ARG A 185 1.21 1.27 31.29
N PHE A 186 0.74 0.56 30.26
CA PHE A 186 0.14 1.19 29.08
C PHE A 186 -1.35 0.91 28.81
N ILE A 187 -2.14 0.51 29.82
CA ILE A 187 -3.61 0.51 29.67
C ILE A 187 -4.23 1.92 29.84
N ASN A 188 -3.49 2.91 30.37
CA ASN A 188 -4.06 4.23 30.69
C ASN A 188 -3.48 5.41 29.90
N VAL A 189 -3.19 5.25 28.60
CA VAL A 189 -3.04 6.40 27.69
C VAL A 189 -3.59 6.03 26.30
N ILE A 190 -4.91 5.91 26.22
CA ILE A 190 -5.73 6.15 25.02
C ILE A 190 -6.87 7.07 25.45
#